data_AF-A0A2R8FAD4-F1
#
_entry.id   AF-A0A2R8FAD4-F1
#
_cell.length_a   1.000
_cell.length_b   1.000
_cell.length_c   1.000
_cell.angle_alpha   90.00
_cell.angle_beta   90.00
_cell.angle_gamma   90.00
#
_symmetry.space_group_name_H-M   'P 1'
#
loop_
_entity.id
_entity.type
_entity.pdbx_description
1 polymer ?
#
loop_
_entity_poly.entity_id
_entity_poly.type
_entity_poly.pdbx_seq_one_letter_code
_entity_poly.pdbx_strand_id
1 'polypeptide(L)'
;MKIYSITSEVKATWPLQLASKIDSYLFLGGKRIRIVAIPKPSQIIGQEEEVQISLIIKILKILSFLIFPLIAIALALHYFLHAKYNNCLLVSKVLQSTQQSVPIPGAPAGTFSPYKITTLVPMSQKNLRFIGSNPILVQSAFEATKPTFFCVPVKYRQIVIKNGKINFFLDLEKLADDINLDSVHWPAAYLNSPMDFCSDEDRRLIKKMQSDQTGTYISSIGKRSLLDFMLKYLFIDGITQDQFYNPSSGRVTLFPKVPHIYARYSKQNSTIWFEVFFKKGPLEEDQGGGFYILEQLRKLGVKFPIIPSQGGQNPDFERILGIRVYWETSYEKPLSHGVKMTS
;
A
#
# COMPACT_ATOMS: atom_id res chain seq x y z
N MET A 1 5.27 49.16 -23.87
CA MET A 1 3.87 48.91 -23.45
C MET A 1 3.39 50.11 -22.67
N LYS A 2 2.23 50.70 -22.99
CA LYS A 2 1.67 51.83 -22.23
C LYS A 2 0.94 51.28 -21.00
N ILE A 3 1.17 51.88 -19.84
CA ILE A 3 0.62 51.43 -18.54
C ILE A 3 -0.49 52.38 -18.14
N TYR A 4 -1.67 51.84 -17.81
CA TYR A 4 -2.87 52.64 -17.52
C TYR A 4 -3.28 52.60 -16.04
N SER A 5 -3.65 53.76 -15.49
CA SER A 5 -4.38 53.87 -14.22
C SER A 5 -5.76 54.47 -14.45
N ILE A 6 -6.76 54.09 -13.66
CA ILE A 6 -8.13 54.63 -13.76
C ILE A 6 -8.40 55.53 -12.56
N THR A 7 -8.96 56.71 -12.80
CA THR A 7 -9.44 57.61 -11.74
C THR A 7 -10.71 57.04 -11.11
N SER A 8 -10.83 57.11 -9.78
CA SER A 8 -11.94 56.52 -8.99
C SER A 8 -13.34 56.96 -9.44
N GLU A 9 -13.44 58.09 -10.13
CA GLU A 9 -14.70 58.69 -10.60
C GLU A 9 -15.13 58.16 -11.98
N VAL A 10 -14.29 57.39 -12.68
CA VAL A 10 -14.56 56.91 -14.04
C VAL A 10 -15.21 55.53 -14.02
N LYS A 11 -16.44 55.42 -14.54
CA LYS A 11 -17.10 54.13 -14.79
C LYS A 11 -16.48 53.43 -16.00
N ALA A 12 -15.47 52.59 -15.75
CA ALA A 12 -14.80 51.78 -16.77
C ALA A 12 -15.43 50.38 -16.94
N THR A 13 -15.30 49.79 -18.14
CA THR A 13 -15.70 48.39 -18.40
C THR A 13 -14.79 47.40 -17.66
N TRP A 14 -15.30 46.21 -17.35
CA TRP A 14 -14.53 45.18 -16.62
C TRP A 14 -13.16 44.84 -17.23
N PRO A 15 -13.01 44.69 -18.57
CA PRO A 15 -11.70 44.43 -19.17
C PRO A 15 -10.70 45.56 -18.92
N LEU A 16 -11.16 46.82 -18.96
CA LEU A 16 -10.32 47.98 -18.74
C LEU A 16 -9.93 48.11 -17.26
N GLN A 17 -10.84 47.78 -16.34
CA GLN A 17 -10.54 47.70 -14.91
C GLN A 17 -9.51 46.60 -14.60
N LEU A 18 -9.63 45.43 -15.24
CA LEU A 18 -8.68 44.34 -15.08
C LEU A 18 -7.30 44.72 -15.63
N ALA A 19 -7.26 45.27 -16.85
CA ALA A 19 -6.02 45.74 -17.47
C ALA A 19 -5.33 46.79 -16.59
N SER A 20 -6.05 47.78 -16.07
CA SER A 20 -5.48 48.79 -15.18
C SER A 20 -4.94 48.22 -13.87
N LYS A 21 -5.59 47.19 -13.29
CA LYS A 21 -5.08 46.51 -12.09
C LYS A 21 -3.80 45.72 -12.37
N ILE A 22 -3.75 45.01 -13.51
CA ILE A 22 -2.56 44.28 -13.96
C ILE A 22 -1.41 45.25 -14.23
N ASP A 23 -1.68 46.33 -14.96
CA ASP A 23 -0.72 47.39 -15.26
C ASP A 23 -0.20 48.06 -13.99
N SER A 24 -1.08 48.38 -13.04
CA SER A 24 -0.71 48.93 -11.74
C SER A 24 0.15 47.95 -10.93
N TYR A 25 -0.11 46.64 -11.02
CA TYR A 25 0.70 45.62 -10.37
C TYR A 25 2.11 45.55 -10.99
N LEU A 26 2.21 45.55 -12.32
CA LEU A 26 3.46 45.48 -13.08
C LEU A 26 4.26 46.80 -13.12
N PHE A 27 3.66 47.92 -12.73
CA PHE A 27 4.31 49.23 -12.79
C PHE A 27 5.39 49.41 -11.72
N LEU A 28 6.64 49.60 -12.14
CA LEU A 28 7.83 49.80 -11.29
C LEU A 28 8.28 51.27 -11.22
N GLY A 29 7.40 52.21 -11.59
CA GLY A 29 7.66 53.66 -11.61
C GLY A 29 7.99 54.19 -13.01
N GLY A 30 7.96 55.52 -13.16
CA GLY A 30 8.16 56.22 -14.44
C GLY A 30 6.86 56.81 -14.98
N LYS A 31 6.70 56.84 -16.30
CA LYS A 31 5.54 57.43 -16.96
C LYS A 31 4.37 56.46 -17.04
N ARG A 32 3.17 56.91 -16.69
CA ARG A 32 1.91 56.16 -16.85
C ARG A 32 0.81 57.08 -17.40
N ILE A 33 -0.21 56.49 -18.01
CA ILE A 33 -1.37 57.25 -18.50
C ILE A 33 -2.53 57.04 -17.52
N ARG A 34 -2.94 58.11 -16.86
CA ARG A 34 -4.13 58.11 -16.01
C ARG A 34 -5.36 58.43 -16.84
N ILE A 35 -6.30 57.50 -16.91
CA ILE A 35 -7.58 57.67 -17.59
C ILE A 35 -8.46 58.58 -16.73
N VAL A 36 -8.86 59.72 -17.32
CA VAL A 36 -9.64 60.77 -16.66
C VAL A 36 -11.09 60.75 -17.13
N ALA A 37 -11.35 60.35 -18.37
CA ALA A 37 -12.72 60.23 -18.89
C ALA A 37 -12.83 59.22 -20.04
N ILE A 38 -14.01 58.62 -20.16
CA ILE A 38 -14.39 57.74 -21.28
C ILE A 38 -15.71 58.29 -21.85
N PRO A 39 -15.66 59.32 -22.71
CA PRO A 39 -16.87 59.96 -23.23
C PRO A 39 -17.68 59.06 -24.17
N LYS A 40 -17.02 58.12 -24.86
CA LYS A 40 -17.64 57.13 -25.76
C LYS A 40 -16.86 55.81 -25.69
N PRO A 41 -17.46 54.64 -26.00
CA PRO A 41 -16.79 53.33 -25.93
C PRO A 41 -15.50 53.20 -26.74
N SER A 42 -15.32 54.03 -27.78
CA SER A 42 -14.15 54.06 -28.65
C SER A 42 -13.15 55.18 -28.34
N GLN A 43 -13.40 56.00 -27.30
CA GLN A 43 -12.58 57.17 -26.99
C GLN A 43 -12.20 57.20 -25.51
N ILE A 44 -10.89 57.18 -25.24
CA ILE A 44 -10.32 57.23 -23.89
C ILE A 44 -9.50 58.52 -23.79
N ILE A 45 -9.81 59.35 -22.79
CA ILE A 45 -9.04 60.55 -22.48
C ILE A 45 -8.13 60.21 -21.31
N GLY A 46 -6.83 60.32 -21.54
CA GLY A 46 -5.79 60.04 -20.56
C GLY A 46 -4.83 61.21 -20.38
N GLN A 47 -4.34 61.38 -19.16
CA GLN A 47 -3.30 62.33 -18.79
C GLN A 47 -2.00 61.56 -18.51
N GLU A 48 -0.88 62.00 -19.07
CA GLU A 48 0.43 61.43 -18.74
C GLU A 48 0.88 61.95 -17.36
N GLU A 49 1.17 61.02 -16.45
CA GLU A 49 1.70 61.30 -15.12
C GLU A 49 3.04 60.59 -14.95
N GLU A 50 4.01 61.28 -14.36
CA GLU A 50 5.25 60.66 -13.91
C GLU A 50 5.12 60.31 -12.42
N VAL A 51 5.26 59.02 -12.10
CA VAL A 51 5.07 58.51 -10.75
C VAL A 51 6.33 57.82 -10.27
N GLN A 52 6.87 58.35 -9.18
CA GLN A 52 7.98 57.74 -8.46
C GLN A 52 7.45 56.71 -7.45
N ILE A 53 8.04 55.53 -7.48
CA ILE A 53 7.75 54.44 -6.53
C ILE A 53 9.00 54.19 -5.72
N SER A 54 8.84 54.03 -4.40
CA SER A 54 9.95 53.75 -3.50
C SER A 54 10.65 52.43 -3.87
N LEU A 55 11.96 52.37 -3.65
CA LEU A 55 12.79 51.20 -3.95
C LEU A 55 12.28 49.93 -3.24
N ILE A 56 11.79 50.08 -2.00
CA ILE A 56 11.18 48.99 -1.22
C ILE A 56 9.96 48.40 -1.92
N ILE A 57 9.06 49.24 -2.44
CA ILE A 57 7.86 48.77 -3.16
C ILE A 57 8.25 48.04 -4.46
N LYS A 58 9.30 48.50 -5.16
CA LYS A 58 9.81 47.81 -6.36
C LYS A 58 10.31 46.40 -6.03
N ILE A 59 11.11 46.27 -4.97
CA ILE A 59 11.61 44.97 -4.49
C ILE A 59 10.44 44.05 -4.12
N LEU A 60 9.45 44.57 -3.39
CA LEU A 60 8.29 43.78 -2.97
C LEU A 60 7.47 43.27 -4.17
N LYS A 61 7.30 44.09 -5.21
CA LYS A 61 6.63 43.69 -6.45
C LYS A 61 7.38 42.60 -7.20
N ILE A 62 8.71 42.71 -7.29
CA ILE A 62 9.56 41.70 -7.94
C ILE A 62 9.51 40.37 -7.17
N LEU A 63 9.61 40.41 -5.84
CA LEU A 63 9.48 39.22 -5.00
C LEU A 63 8.10 38.57 -5.14
N SER A 64 7.03 39.37 -5.19
CA SER A 64 5.67 38.88 -5.42
C SER A 64 5.55 38.17 -6.78
N PHE A 65 6.18 38.71 -7.83
CA PHE A 65 6.20 38.10 -9.16
C PHE A 65 6.95 36.76 -9.21
N LEU A 66 7.96 36.57 -8.37
CA LEU A 66 8.70 35.32 -8.28
C LEU A 66 7.95 34.26 -7.43
N ILE A 67 7.42 34.68 -6.29
CA ILE A 67 6.84 33.76 -5.28
C ILE A 67 5.43 33.31 -5.68
N PHE A 68 4.61 34.20 -6.23
CA PHE A 68 3.23 33.89 -6.60
C PHE A 68 3.08 32.73 -7.60
N PRO A 69 3.78 32.68 -8.75
CA PRO A 69 3.67 31.55 -9.68
C PRO A 69 4.14 30.24 -9.05
N LEU A 70 5.16 30.28 -8.19
CA LEU A 70 5.68 29.10 -7.50
C LEU A 70 4.65 28.52 -6.51
N ILE A 71 3.94 29.38 -5.77
CA ILE A 71 2.83 28.98 -4.90
C ILE A 71 1.66 28.43 -5.73
N ALA A 72 1.32 29.07 -6.85
CA ALA A 72 0.22 28.61 -7.71
C ALA A 72 0.50 27.21 -8.30
N ILE A 73 1.74 26.94 -8.74
CA ILE A 73 2.17 25.62 -9.20
C ILE A 73 2.11 24.60 -8.05
N ALA A 74 2.60 24.94 -6.86
CA ALA A 74 2.55 24.06 -5.69
C ALA A 74 1.10 23.70 -5.32
N LEU A 75 0.18 24.67 -5.34
CA LEU A 75 -1.25 24.44 -5.10
C LEU A 75 -1.89 23.58 -6.19
N ALA A 76 -1.55 23.79 -7.46
CA ALA A 76 -2.03 22.96 -8.55
C ALA A 76 -1.55 21.50 -8.40
N LEU A 77 -0.27 21.29 -8.12
CA LEU A 77 0.28 19.97 -7.83
C LEU A 77 -0.41 19.32 -6.62
N HIS A 78 -0.60 20.06 -5.54
CA HIS A 78 -1.30 19.59 -4.35
C HIS A 78 -2.74 19.17 -4.68
N TYR A 79 -3.47 19.97 -5.46
CA TYR A 79 -4.81 19.64 -5.94
C TYR A 79 -4.82 18.37 -6.80
N PHE A 80 -3.92 18.24 -7.77
CA PHE A 80 -3.86 17.04 -8.63
C PHE A 80 -3.51 15.78 -7.85
N LEU A 81 -2.58 15.89 -6.89
CA LEU A 81 -2.26 14.79 -5.98
C LEU A 81 -3.51 14.39 -5.17
N HIS A 82 -4.18 15.34 -4.53
CA HIS A 82 -5.40 15.06 -3.76
C HIS A 82 -6.54 14.49 -4.61
N ALA A 83 -6.74 14.99 -5.84
CA ALA A 83 -7.75 14.49 -6.76
C ALA A 83 -7.51 13.01 -7.13
N LYS A 84 -6.24 12.61 -7.32
CA LYS A 84 -5.86 11.21 -7.56
C LYS A 84 -6.21 10.31 -6.37
N TYR A 85 -6.03 10.81 -5.13
CA TYR A 85 -6.30 10.05 -3.91
C TYR A 85 -7.75 10.13 -3.41
N ASN A 86 -8.58 11.03 -3.94
CA ASN A 86 -10.01 11.14 -3.56
C ASN A 86 -10.83 9.87 -3.87
N ASN A 87 -10.40 9.04 -4.83
CA ASN A 87 -11.06 7.78 -5.17
C ASN A 87 -10.58 6.59 -4.34
N CYS A 88 -9.66 6.79 -3.39
CA CYS A 88 -9.21 5.74 -2.48
C CYS A 88 -10.03 5.82 -1.19
N LEU A 89 -10.77 4.75 -0.86
CA LEU A 89 -11.50 4.68 0.40
C LEU A 89 -10.52 4.52 1.56
N LEU A 90 -10.64 5.37 2.58
CA LEU A 90 -10.09 5.11 3.90
C LEU A 90 -11.04 4.13 4.62
N VAL A 91 -10.68 2.85 4.73
CA VAL A 91 -11.48 1.87 5.51
C VAL A 91 -11.71 2.38 6.94
N SER A 92 -10.75 3.12 7.50
CA SER A 92 -10.91 3.80 8.79
C SER A 92 -12.07 4.79 8.85
N LYS A 93 -12.44 5.50 7.77
CA LYS A 93 -13.53 6.49 7.81
C LYS A 93 -14.90 5.81 7.91
N VAL A 94 -15.06 4.64 7.30
CA VAL A 94 -16.28 3.83 7.39
C VAL A 94 -16.37 3.14 8.76
N LEU A 95 -15.24 2.71 9.32
CA LEU A 95 -15.21 2.16 10.68
C LEU A 95 -15.28 3.24 11.76
N GLN A 96 -14.96 4.50 11.48
CA GLN A 96 -15.06 5.62 12.44
C GLN A 96 -16.50 6.02 12.78
N SER A 97 -17.50 5.67 11.97
CA SER A 97 -18.91 5.84 12.35
C SER A 97 -19.38 4.83 13.39
N THR A 98 -18.56 3.82 13.68
CA THR A 98 -18.72 2.87 14.78
C THR A 98 -17.64 3.18 15.81
N GLN A 99 -18.00 3.66 17.01
CA GLN A 99 -17.02 3.86 18.10
C GLN A 99 -16.25 2.55 18.34
N GLN A 100 -14.99 2.50 17.92
CA GLN A 100 -14.08 1.39 18.23
C GLN A 100 -13.08 1.89 19.28
N SER A 101 -13.26 1.45 20.51
CA SER A 101 -12.31 1.61 21.60
C SER A 101 -11.58 0.29 21.79
N VAL A 102 -10.29 0.25 21.43
CA VAL A 102 -9.46 -0.96 21.56
C VAL A 102 -8.56 -0.81 22.81
N PRO A 103 -8.69 -1.69 23.82
CA PRO A 103 -7.84 -1.66 25.00
C PRO A 103 -6.41 -2.13 24.69
N ILE A 104 -5.42 -1.46 25.29
CA ILE A 104 -3.99 -1.81 25.15
C ILE A 104 -3.64 -2.97 26.10
N PRO A 105 -3.13 -4.10 25.60
CA PRO A 105 -2.60 -5.19 26.41
C PRO A 105 -1.50 -4.71 27.37
N GLY A 106 -1.68 -4.99 28.67
CA GLY A 106 -0.73 -4.64 29.73
C GLY A 106 -0.91 -3.24 30.33
N ALA A 107 -1.81 -2.41 29.80
CA ALA A 107 -2.17 -1.13 30.40
C ALA A 107 -3.31 -1.29 31.44
N PRO A 108 -3.36 -0.42 32.47
CA PRO A 108 -4.48 -0.42 33.42
C PRO A 108 -5.82 -0.22 32.70
N ALA A 109 -6.88 -0.83 33.24
CA ALA A 109 -8.22 -0.79 32.68
C ALA A 109 -8.65 0.66 32.41
N GLY A 110 -9.06 0.95 31.17
CA GLY A 110 -9.47 2.30 30.73
C GLY A 110 -8.50 3.00 29.78
N THR A 111 -7.36 2.39 29.45
CA THR A 111 -6.38 2.96 28.51
C THR A 111 -6.62 2.44 27.09
N PHE A 112 -7.09 3.30 26.18
CA PHE A 112 -7.40 2.97 24.79
C PHE A 112 -6.33 3.51 23.84
N SER A 113 -5.91 2.71 22.85
CA SER A 113 -5.02 3.21 21.80
C SER A 113 -5.79 3.84 20.64
N PRO A 114 -5.46 5.06 20.20
CA PRO A 114 -6.10 5.72 19.06
C PRO A 114 -5.50 5.24 17.71
N TYR A 115 -5.16 3.96 17.55
CA TYR A 115 -4.64 3.49 16.27
C TYR A 115 -5.74 3.39 15.23
N LYS A 116 -5.78 4.39 14.35
CA LYS A 116 -6.65 4.45 13.17
C LYS A 116 -6.03 3.60 12.05
N ILE A 117 -6.49 2.36 11.88
CA ILE A 117 -6.04 1.49 10.78
C ILE A 117 -6.49 2.10 9.45
N THR A 118 -5.58 2.81 8.82
CA THR A 118 -5.85 3.56 7.60
C THR A 118 -5.36 2.76 6.39
N THR A 119 -6.27 2.02 5.75
CA THR A 119 -5.98 1.31 4.50
C THR A 119 -6.70 2.00 3.35
N LEU A 120 -5.93 2.39 2.32
CA LEU A 120 -6.41 3.11 1.13
C LEU A 120 -6.61 2.15 -0.06
N VAL A 121 -7.74 1.46 -0.16
CA VAL A 121 -7.96 0.58 -1.32
C VAL A 121 -8.54 1.39 -2.50
N PRO A 122 -7.95 1.33 -3.71
CA PRO A 122 -8.53 1.97 -4.89
C PRO A 122 -9.86 1.31 -5.27
N MET A 123 -10.91 2.10 -5.51
CA MET A 123 -12.26 1.58 -5.72
C MET A 123 -13.14 2.50 -6.60
N SER A 124 -14.10 1.92 -7.32
CA SER A 124 -15.08 2.67 -8.11
C SER A 124 -16.09 3.42 -7.24
N GLN A 125 -16.61 4.56 -7.71
CA GLN A 125 -17.61 5.35 -6.97
C GLN A 125 -18.89 4.57 -6.60
N LYS A 126 -19.32 3.64 -7.47
CA LYS A 126 -20.47 2.76 -7.19
C LYS A 126 -20.20 1.88 -5.96
N ASN A 127 -19.02 1.29 -5.88
CA ASN A 127 -18.63 0.43 -4.77
C ASN A 127 -18.40 1.26 -3.49
N LEU A 128 -17.87 2.49 -3.61
CA LEU A 128 -17.74 3.42 -2.48
C LEU A 128 -19.10 3.73 -1.83
N ARG A 129 -20.13 4.02 -2.64
CA ARG A 129 -21.49 4.25 -2.13
C ARG A 129 -22.06 3.00 -1.45
N PHE A 130 -21.88 1.82 -2.08
CA PHE A 130 -22.34 0.57 -1.50
C PHE A 130 -21.72 0.29 -0.13
N ILE A 131 -20.40 0.46 0.01
CA ILE A 131 -19.69 0.28 1.28
C ILE A 131 -20.17 1.29 2.33
N GLY A 132 -20.29 2.56 1.95
CA GLY A 132 -20.75 3.62 2.87
C GLY A 132 -22.18 3.40 3.37
N SER A 133 -23.05 2.82 2.56
CA SER A 133 -24.44 2.51 2.93
C SER A 133 -24.59 1.18 3.69
N ASN A 134 -23.55 0.36 3.80
CA ASN A 134 -23.64 -0.98 4.43
C ASN A 134 -22.52 -1.23 5.46
N PRO A 135 -22.39 -0.40 6.52
CA PRO A 135 -21.29 -0.51 7.48
C PRO A 135 -21.23 -1.87 8.19
N ILE A 136 -22.38 -2.50 8.46
CA ILE A 136 -22.46 -3.83 9.08
C ILE A 136 -21.81 -4.89 8.18
N LEU A 137 -22.10 -4.87 6.87
CA LEU A 137 -21.49 -5.81 5.92
C LEU A 137 -19.98 -5.60 5.81
N VAL A 138 -19.52 -4.36 5.92
CA VAL A 138 -18.09 -4.03 5.92
C VAL A 138 -17.42 -4.61 7.16
N GLN A 139 -18.02 -4.42 8.33
CA GLN A 139 -17.52 -4.96 9.58
C GLN A 139 -17.46 -6.49 9.55
N SER A 140 -18.54 -7.17 9.16
CA SER A 140 -18.56 -8.64 9.06
C SER A 140 -17.52 -9.16 8.05
N ALA A 141 -17.36 -8.48 6.92
CA ALA A 141 -16.33 -8.84 5.93
C ALA A 141 -14.92 -8.63 6.49
N PHE A 142 -14.69 -7.56 7.25
CA PHE A 142 -13.41 -7.26 7.89
C PHE A 142 -13.08 -8.31 8.97
N GLU A 143 -14.05 -8.70 9.79
CA GLU A 143 -13.92 -9.74 10.81
C GLU A 143 -13.62 -11.12 10.20
N ALA A 144 -14.23 -11.44 9.05
CA ALA A 144 -13.98 -12.67 8.32
C ALA A 144 -12.62 -12.67 7.59
N THR A 145 -11.95 -11.52 7.47
CA THR A 145 -10.71 -11.39 6.70
C THR A 145 -9.53 -12.03 7.42
N LYS A 146 -8.69 -12.73 6.65
CA LYS A 146 -7.43 -13.31 7.14
C LYS A 146 -6.45 -12.19 7.52
N PRO A 147 -5.67 -12.33 8.62
CA PRO A 147 -4.86 -11.23 9.12
C PRO A 147 -3.72 -10.88 8.16
N THR A 148 -3.30 -11.84 7.32
CA THR A 148 -2.37 -11.64 6.21
C THR A 148 -2.75 -10.48 5.30
N PHE A 149 -4.04 -10.22 5.10
CA PHE A 149 -4.51 -9.08 4.31
C PHE A 149 -3.96 -7.74 4.84
N PHE A 150 -3.86 -7.59 6.16
CA PHE A 150 -3.40 -6.37 6.82
C PHE A 150 -1.87 -6.25 6.87
N CYS A 151 -1.16 -7.34 6.65
CA CYS A 151 0.31 -7.39 6.62
C CYS A 151 0.90 -7.01 5.26
N VAL A 152 0.15 -7.17 4.17
CA VAL A 152 0.63 -6.92 2.80
C VAL A 152 0.40 -5.46 2.39
N PRO A 153 1.27 -4.78 1.65
CA PRO A 153 1.06 -3.39 1.22
C PRO A 153 -0.26 -3.16 0.49
N VAL A 154 -0.79 -1.94 0.65
CA VAL A 154 -2.08 -1.52 0.13
C VAL A 154 -2.22 -1.73 -1.39
N LYS A 155 -1.13 -1.57 -2.15
CA LYS A 155 -1.11 -1.73 -3.61
C LYS A 155 -1.44 -3.15 -4.11
N TYR A 156 -1.43 -4.15 -3.23
CA TYR A 156 -1.80 -5.54 -3.51
C TYR A 156 -3.11 -5.95 -2.81
N ARG A 157 -3.77 -5.04 -2.10
CA ARG A 157 -5.05 -5.31 -1.45
C ARG A 157 -6.18 -4.99 -2.41
N GLN A 158 -7.16 -5.87 -2.49
CA GLN A 158 -8.37 -5.69 -3.28
C GLN A 158 -9.60 -5.84 -2.40
N ILE A 159 -10.64 -5.08 -2.74
CA ILE A 159 -11.98 -5.26 -2.17
C ILE A 159 -12.92 -5.55 -3.33
N VAL A 160 -13.52 -6.72 -3.30
CA VAL A 160 -14.42 -7.20 -4.34
C VAL A 160 -15.84 -7.25 -3.78
N ILE A 161 -16.75 -6.56 -4.46
CA ILE A 161 -18.18 -6.58 -4.15
C ILE A 161 -18.87 -7.43 -5.21
N LYS A 162 -19.38 -8.60 -4.81
CA LYS A 162 -20.10 -9.52 -5.71
C LYS A 162 -21.35 -10.02 -4.99
N ASN A 163 -22.48 -9.98 -5.69
CA ASN A 163 -23.78 -10.46 -5.18
C ASN A 163 -24.14 -9.89 -3.80
N GLY A 164 -23.88 -8.59 -3.59
CA GLY A 164 -24.14 -7.91 -2.31
C GLY A 164 -23.19 -8.27 -1.16
N LYS A 165 -22.17 -9.10 -1.40
CA LYS A 165 -21.15 -9.46 -0.41
C LYS A 165 -19.86 -8.68 -0.65
N ILE A 166 -19.25 -8.22 0.44
CA ILE A 166 -17.95 -7.55 0.45
C ILE A 166 -16.91 -8.58 0.84
N ASN A 167 -15.84 -8.68 0.06
CA ASN A 167 -14.73 -9.58 0.35
C ASN A 167 -13.40 -8.84 0.18
N PHE A 168 -12.47 -9.07 1.10
CA PHE A 168 -11.11 -8.55 1.06
C PHE A 168 -10.18 -9.64 0.54
N PHE A 169 -9.43 -9.33 -0.52
CA PHE A 169 -8.54 -10.26 -1.20
C PHE A 169 -7.15 -9.68 -1.39
N LEU A 170 -6.17 -10.56 -1.54
CA LEU A 170 -4.82 -10.20 -1.95
C LEU A 170 -4.65 -10.51 -3.44
N ASP A 171 -4.11 -9.52 -4.16
CA ASP A 171 -3.67 -9.65 -5.54
C ASP A 171 -2.31 -10.35 -5.58
N LEU A 172 -2.35 -11.68 -5.47
CA LEU A 172 -1.13 -12.50 -5.44
C LEU A 172 -0.39 -12.49 -6.77
N GLU A 173 -1.10 -12.32 -7.89
CA GLU A 173 -0.50 -12.23 -9.22
C GLU A 173 0.37 -10.97 -9.32
N LYS A 174 -0.18 -9.81 -8.97
CA LYS A 174 0.59 -8.57 -8.91
C LYS A 174 1.73 -8.61 -7.90
N LEU A 175 1.52 -9.28 -6.76
CA LEU A 175 2.58 -9.47 -5.77
C LEU A 175 3.72 -10.34 -6.33
N ALA A 176 3.38 -11.38 -7.09
CA ALA A 176 4.35 -12.26 -7.74
C ALA A 176 5.11 -11.54 -8.87
N ASP A 177 4.44 -10.67 -9.63
CA ASP A 177 5.05 -9.86 -10.70
C ASP A 177 6.10 -8.88 -10.16
N ASP A 178 5.88 -8.36 -8.95
CA ASP A 178 6.81 -7.46 -8.27
C ASP A 178 8.00 -8.20 -7.61
N ILE A 179 8.04 -9.55 -7.65
CA ILE A 179 9.14 -10.36 -7.10
C ILE A 179 10.04 -10.87 -8.24
N ASN A 180 11.28 -10.40 -8.28
CA ASN A 180 12.27 -10.85 -9.24
C ASN A 180 12.99 -12.11 -8.74
N LEU A 181 12.94 -13.22 -9.49
CA LEU A 181 13.62 -14.49 -9.19
C LEU A 181 14.76 -14.84 -10.16
N ASP A 182 15.12 -13.93 -11.07
CA ASP A 182 16.12 -14.18 -12.11
C ASP A 182 17.50 -14.43 -11.50
N SER A 183 17.84 -13.69 -10.46
CA SER A 183 19.11 -13.82 -9.74
C SER A 183 19.19 -15.04 -8.81
N VAL A 184 18.12 -15.82 -8.67
CA VAL A 184 18.09 -16.97 -7.76
C VAL A 184 18.65 -18.20 -8.46
N HIS A 185 19.80 -18.68 -8.00
CA HIS A 185 20.36 -19.96 -8.42
C HIS A 185 19.63 -21.10 -7.70
N TRP A 186 18.44 -21.47 -8.18
CA TRP A 186 17.61 -22.51 -7.58
C TRP A 186 17.94 -23.89 -8.19
N PRO A 187 18.64 -24.80 -7.51
CA PRO A 187 19.08 -26.06 -8.10
C PRO A 187 17.91 -26.97 -8.46
N ALA A 188 17.92 -27.50 -9.68
CA ALA A 188 16.92 -28.48 -10.13
C ALA A 188 17.02 -29.81 -9.38
N ALA A 189 18.20 -30.13 -8.84
CA ALA A 189 18.44 -31.33 -8.03
C ALA A 189 17.47 -31.44 -6.84
N TYR A 190 17.00 -30.32 -6.30
CA TYR A 190 16.03 -30.30 -5.20
C TYR A 190 14.68 -30.87 -5.58
N LEU A 191 14.27 -30.74 -6.83
CA LEU A 191 13.03 -31.35 -7.32
C LEU A 191 13.13 -32.87 -7.33
N ASN A 192 14.33 -33.43 -7.38
CA ASN A 192 14.59 -34.87 -7.46
C ASN A 192 15.00 -35.48 -6.12
N SER A 193 15.16 -34.66 -5.06
CA SER A 193 15.38 -35.16 -3.70
C SER A 193 14.26 -36.11 -3.28
N PRO A 194 14.57 -37.20 -2.55
CA PRO A 194 13.56 -37.93 -1.79
C PRO A 194 12.84 -36.96 -0.86
N MET A 195 11.54 -36.79 -1.08
CA MET A 195 10.73 -35.86 -0.32
C MET A 195 9.31 -36.37 -0.15
N ASP A 196 8.69 -35.85 0.88
CA ASP A 196 7.35 -36.19 1.30
C ASP A 196 6.37 -35.07 0.92
N PHE A 197 5.24 -35.44 0.30
CA PHE A 197 4.22 -34.52 -0.19
C PHE A 197 3.07 -34.38 0.80
N CYS A 198 2.67 -33.15 1.13
CA CYS A 198 1.59 -32.85 2.08
C CYS A 198 0.20 -32.87 1.40
N SER A 199 0.17 -32.76 0.08
CA SER A 199 -1.06 -32.84 -0.70
C SER A 199 -0.81 -33.40 -2.11
N ASP A 200 -1.89 -33.77 -2.81
CA ASP A 200 -1.82 -34.11 -4.24
C ASP A 200 -1.45 -32.90 -5.11
N GLU A 201 -1.73 -31.67 -4.65
CA GLU A 201 -1.33 -30.45 -5.34
C GLU A 201 0.21 -30.31 -5.34
N ASP A 202 0.84 -30.54 -4.19
CA ASP A 202 2.31 -30.55 -4.04
C ASP A 202 2.94 -31.55 -5.02
N ARG A 203 2.39 -32.77 -5.04
CA ARG A 203 2.89 -33.86 -5.89
C ARG A 203 2.75 -33.53 -7.37
N ARG A 204 1.61 -32.97 -7.78
CA ARG A 204 1.36 -32.56 -9.18
C ARG A 204 2.28 -31.44 -9.60
N LEU A 205 2.50 -30.44 -8.75
CA LEU A 205 3.41 -29.33 -9.01
C LEU A 205 4.83 -29.85 -9.26
N ILE A 206 5.37 -30.66 -8.33
CA ILE A 206 6.73 -31.18 -8.47
C ILE A 206 6.87 -32.08 -9.69
N LYS A 207 5.92 -32.99 -9.94
CA LYS A 207 5.96 -33.83 -11.16
C LYS A 207 5.95 -33.03 -12.45
N LYS A 208 5.11 -31.98 -12.52
CA LYS A 208 5.08 -31.07 -13.67
C LYS A 208 6.41 -30.35 -13.85
N MET A 209 7.00 -29.87 -12.75
CA MET A 209 8.29 -29.21 -12.84
C MET A 209 9.41 -30.17 -13.23
N GLN A 210 9.39 -31.41 -12.75
CA GLN A 210 10.33 -32.46 -13.16
C GLN A 210 10.22 -32.77 -14.65
N SER A 211 9.01 -32.85 -15.23
CA SER A 211 8.83 -33.11 -16.67
C SER A 211 9.34 -31.97 -17.55
N ASP A 212 9.21 -30.74 -17.06
CA ASP A 212 9.55 -29.53 -17.81
C ASP A 212 11.03 -29.10 -17.60
N GLN A 213 11.78 -29.84 -16.78
CA GLN A 213 13.13 -29.49 -16.37
C GLN A 213 14.19 -30.03 -17.33
N THR A 214 14.98 -29.11 -17.91
CA THR A 214 16.01 -29.45 -18.92
C THR A 214 17.43 -29.07 -18.51
N GLY A 215 17.63 -28.34 -17.40
CA GLY A 215 18.94 -27.83 -16.99
C GLY A 215 19.29 -28.05 -15.53
N THR A 216 20.44 -27.52 -15.11
CA THR A 216 20.98 -27.62 -13.73
C THR A 216 20.17 -26.80 -12.72
N TYR A 217 19.55 -25.71 -13.16
CA TYR A 217 18.75 -24.81 -12.34
C TYR A 217 17.31 -24.81 -12.82
N ILE A 218 16.38 -24.60 -11.88
CA ILE A 218 14.96 -24.47 -12.18
C ILE A 218 14.74 -23.31 -13.16
N SER A 219 13.99 -23.57 -14.23
CA SER A 219 13.68 -22.57 -15.26
C SER A 219 12.87 -21.39 -14.69
N SER A 220 12.86 -20.23 -15.36
CA SER A 220 12.08 -19.08 -14.89
C SER A 220 10.58 -19.38 -14.76
N ILE A 221 10.03 -20.20 -15.67
CA ILE A 221 8.64 -20.68 -15.60
C ILE A 221 8.42 -21.55 -14.35
N GLY A 222 9.38 -22.42 -14.05
CA GLY A 222 9.36 -23.24 -12.84
C GLY A 222 9.44 -22.42 -11.57
N LYS A 223 10.37 -21.46 -11.50
CA LYS A 223 10.52 -20.52 -10.37
C LYS A 223 9.23 -19.73 -10.14
N ARG A 224 8.58 -19.26 -11.22
CA ARG A 224 7.28 -18.58 -11.12
C ARG A 224 6.20 -19.50 -10.55
N SER A 225 6.14 -20.75 -11.02
CA SER A 225 5.16 -21.72 -10.50
C SER A 225 5.37 -22.01 -9.00
N LEU A 226 6.63 -22.13 -8.56
CA LEU A 226 6.96 -22.28 -7.13
C LEU A 226 6.63 -21.02 -6.32
N LEU A 227 6.86 -19.84 -6.87
CA LEU A 227 6.48 -18.58 -6.25
C LEU A 227 4.98 -18.50 -6.03
N ASP A 228 4.18 -18.73 -7.08
CA ASP A 228 2.72 -18.70 -7.02
C ASP A 228 2.20 -19.70 -5.97
N PHE A 229 2.78 -20.91 -5.96
CA PHE A 229 2.46 -21.94 -4.97
C PHE A 229 2.78 -21.48 -3.54
N MET A 230 3.97 -20.95 -3.30
CA MET A 230 4.38 -20.45 -1.99
C MET A 230 3.52 -19.27 -1.53
N LEU A 231 3.21 -18.30 -2.40
CA LEU A 231 2.39 -17.14 -2.05
C LEU A 231 0.96 -17.55 -1.70
N LYS A 232 0.35 -18.42 -2.51
CA LYS A 232 -0.97 -18.99 -2.23
C LYS A 232 -0.99 -19.69 -0.88
N TYR A 233 0.03 -20.50 -0.60
CA TYR A 233 0.12 -21.20 0.67
C TYR A 233 0.36 -20.24 1.84
N LEU A 234 1.31 -19.31 1.71
CA LEU A 234 1.70 -18.34 2.73
C LEU A 234 0.51 -17.48 3.17
N PHE A 235 -0.28 -16.99 2.22
CA PHE A 235 -1.31 -15.98 2.46
C PHE A 235 -2.74 -16.51 2.48
N ILE A 236 -2.97 -17.75 2.02
CA ILE A 236 -4.32 -18.34 1.92
C ILE A 236 -4.36 -19.70 2.62
N ASP A 237 -3.71 -20.73 2.09
CA ASP A 237 -4.05 -22.12 2.44
C ASP A 237 -3.41 -22.61 3.73
N GLY A 238 -2.20 -22.13 4.01
CA GLY A 238 -1.39 -22.53 5.17
C GLY A 238 -1.76 -21.84 6.48
N ILE A 239 -2.69 -20.88 6.45
CA ILE A 239 -3.10 -20.14 7.65
C ILE A 239 -3.97 -21.03 8.55
N THR A 240 -3.52 -21.23 9.77
CA THR A 240 -4.21 -21.97 10.83
C THR A 240 -4.18 -21.21 12.15
N GLN A 241 -5.04 -21.59 13.09
CA GLN A 241 -4.92 -21.17 14.47
C GLN A 241 -3.93 -22.10 15.19
N ASP A 242 -2.89 -21.55 15.82
CA ASP A 242 -1.95 -22.37 16.58
C ASP A 242 -2.60 -22.81 17.90
N GLN A 243 -3.22 -23.98 17.88
CA GLN A 243 -3.85 -24.56 19.07
C GLN A 243 -2.85 -25.35 19.94
N PHE A 244 -1.65 -25.65 19.43
CA PHE A 244 -0.75 -26.61 20.06
C PHE A 244 0.33 -25.95 20.92
N TYR A 245 0.85 -24.79 20.52
CA TYR A 245 1.95 -24.15 21.26
C TYR A 245 1.48 -22.98 22.10
N ASN A 246 0.54 -22.17 21.61
CA ASN A 246 -0.03 -21.08 22.39
C ASN A 246 -1.35 -20.56 21.78
N PRO A 247 -2.52 -20.86 22.37
CA PRO A 247 -3.82 -20.39 21.88
C PRO A 247 -3.98 -18.85 21.93
N SER A 248 -3.07 -18.16 22.62
CA SER A 248 -2.98 -16.70 22.65
C SER A 248 -2.24 -16.11 21.44
N SER A 249 -1.36 -16.87 20.79
CA SER A 249 -0.43 -16.41 19.73
C SER A 249 -1.09 -16.11 18.39
N GLY A 250 -2.37 -16.42 18.26
CA GLY A 250 -3.18 -16.07 17.11
C GLY A 250 -2.95 -16.95 15.87
N ARG A 251 -3.23 -16.40 14.68
CA ARG A 251 -3.15 -17.09 13.39
C ARG A 251 -1.70 -17.14 12.88
N VAL A 252 -1.29 -18.33 12.45
CA VAL A 252 0.06 -18.66 11.98
C VAL A 252 -0.05 -19.34 10.60
N THR A 253 0.95 -19.17 9.74
CA THR A 253 1.16 -20.07 8.61
C THR A 253 2.22 -21.11 8.97
N LEU A 254 1.85 -22.39 8.87
CA LEU A 254 2.76 -23.51 9.13
C LEU A 254 3.15 -24.18 7.81
N PHE A 255 4.45 -24.32 7.59
CA PHE A 255 5.00 -25.10 6.50
C PHE A 255 5.55 -26.42 7.06
N PRO A 256 4.91 -27.58 6.78
CA PRO A 256 3.52 -27.75 6.31
C PRO A 256 2.47 -27.54 7.42
N LYS A 257 1.19 -27.58 7.05
CA LYS A 257 0.01 -27.46 7.94
C LYS A 257 -0.10 -28.72 8.81
N VAL A 258 0.00 -28.66 10.15
CA VAL A 258 0.06 -29.92 10.97
C VAL A 258 -0.91 -29.94 12.16
N PRO A 259 -1.60 -31.08 12.39
CA PRO A 259 -1.18 -32.05 13.43
C PRO A 259 -0.94 -33.51 12.93
N HIS A 260 -1.61 -33.96 11.86
CA HIS A 260 -1.60 -35.38 11.44
C HIS A 260 -0.32 -35.86 10.73
N ILE A 261 0.60 -34.95 10.41
CA ILE A 261 1.87 -35.28 9.73
C ILE A 261 2.81 -36.05 10.68
N TYR A 262 2.79 -35.78 11.99
CA TYR A 262 3.62 -36.53 12.95
C TYR A 262 3.26 -38.01 13.06
N ALA A 263 2.06 -38.42 12.66
CA ALA A 263 1.61 -39.81 12.72
C ALA A 263 1.75 -40.57 11.39
N ARG A 264 1.79 -39.88 10.24
CA ARG A 264 1.83 -40.51 8.90
C ARG A 264 3.15 -40.35 8.16
N TYR A 265 3.98 -39.37 8.53
CA TYR A 265 5.26 -39.16 7.88
C TYR A 265 6.32 -39.89 8.66
N SER A 266 6.95 -40.86 8.00
CA SER A 266 8.18 -41.43 8.52
C SER A 266 9.19 -40.30 8.66
N LYS A 267 9.85 -40.20 9.82
CA LYS A 267 10.97 -39.25 10.06
C LYS A 267 12.16 -39.38 9.07
N GLN A 268 12.04 -40.17 8.01
CA GLN A 268 13.11 -40.48 7.07
C GLN A 268 13.28 -39.42 5.97
N ASN A 269 12.21 -38.78 5.48
CA ASN A 269 12.28 -37.79 4.40
C ASN A 269 11.76 -36.42 4.84
N SER A 270 12.38 -35.37 4.33
CA SER A 270 11.93 -33.99 4.49
C SER A 270 10.74 -33.67 3.58
N THR A 271 9.98 -32.61 3.91
CA THR A 271 8.85 -32.18 3.08
C THR A 271 9.30 -31.37 1.86
N ILE A 272 8.40 -31.17 0.90
CA ILE A 272 8.59 -30.22 -0.23
C ILE A 272 9.06 -28.84 0.23
N TRP A 273 8.56 -28.34 1.36
CA TRP A 273 8.90 -27.01 1.87
C TRP A 273 10.37 -26.94 2.26
N PHE A 274 10.85 -27.93 2.99
CA PHE A 274 12.27 -27.97 3.28
C PHE A 274 13.08 -28.24 2.01
N GLU A 275 12.84 -29.34 1.30
CA GLU A 275 13.72 -29.78 0.20
C GLU A 275 13.80 -28.78 -0.94
N VAL A 276 12.67 -28.17 -1.31
CA VAL A 276 12.60 -27.29 -2.48
C VAL A 276 12.79 -25.83 -2.08
N PHE A 277 12.14 -25.35 -1.01
CA PHE A 277 12.13 -23.93 -0.69
C PHE A 277 13.25 -23.52 0.27
N PHE A 278 13.51 -24.28 1.32
CA PHE A 278 14.35 -23.82 2.43
C PHE A 278 15.67 -24.56 2.61
N LYS A 279 15.94 -25.57 1.78
CA LYS A 279 17.23 -26.25 1.74
C LYS A 279 18.28 -25.28 1.22
N LYS A 280 19.38 -25.16 1.97
CA LYS A 280 20.56 -24.42 1.52
C LYS A 280 21.31 -25.21 0.45
N GLY A 281 21.87 -24.48 -0.50
CA GLY A 281 22.73 -25.07 -1.52
C GLY A 281 24.10 -25.46 -1.00
N PRO A 282 24.87 -26.14 -1.86
CA PRO A 282 26.25 -26.52 -1.53
C PRO A 282 27.16 -25.28 -1.42
N LEU A 283 26.76 -24.13 -1.96
CA LEU A 283 27.47 -22.86 -1.85
C LEU A 283 26.92 -22.05 -0.66
N GLU A 284 27.79 -21.33 0.05
CA GLU A 284 27.39 -20.51 1.22
C GLU A 284 26.35 -19.42 0.88
N GLU A 285 26.32 -18.98 -0.38
CA GLU A 285 25.42 -17.95 -0.92
C GLU A 285 24.01 -18.48 -1.19
N ASP A 286 23.84 -19.80 -1.30
CA ASP A 286 22.57 -20.44 -1.63
C ASP A 286 21.68 -20.55 -0.38
N GLN A 287 20.98 -19.45 -0.07
CA GLN A 287 20.09 -19.42 1.09
C GLN A 287 18.82 -20.26 0.91
N GLY A 288 18.51 -20.74 -0.29
CA GLY A 288 17.26 -21.43 -0.64
C GLY A 288 16.20 -20.46 -1.20
N GLY A 289 15.45 -20.90 -2.22
CA GLY A 289 14.53 -20.03 -2.96
C GLY A 289 13.43 -19.41 -2.09
N GLY A 290 12.94 -20.15 -1.09
CA GLY A 290 11.94 -19.68 -0.13
C GLY A 290 12.43 -18.53 0.75
N PHE A 291 13.67 -18.58 1.24
CA PHE A 291 14.23 -17.46 2.02
C PHE A 291 14.38 -16.20 1.18
N TYR A 292 14.80 -16.36 -0.08
CA TYR A 292 14.87 -15.23 -1.01
C TYR A 292 13.49 -14.62 -1.26
N ILE A 293 12.45 -15.44 -1.48
CA ILE A 293 11.07 -14.97 -1.66
C ILE A 293 10.61 -14.17 -0.43
N LEU A 294 10.84 -14.68 0.78
CA LEU A 294 10.50 -13.98 2.02
C LEU A 294 11.25 -12.64 2.12
N GLU A 295 12.53 -12.58 1.76
CA GLU A 295 13.28 -11.33 1.78
C GLU A 295 12.76 -10.31 0.76
N GLN A 296 12.36 -10.75 -0.44
CA GLN A 296 11.72 -9.86 -1.42
C GLN A 296 10.38 -9.34 -0.94
N LEU A 297 9.54 -10.20 -0.34
CA LEU A 297 8.27 -9.76 0.26
C LEU A 297 8.49 -8.67 1.32
N ARG A 298 9.55 -8.78 2.12
CA ARG A 298 9.92 -7.77 3.13
C ARG A 298 10.31 -6.45 2.46
N LYS A 299 11.14 -6.49 1.42
CA LYS A 299 11.53 -5.31 0.62
C LYS A 299 10.32 -4.63 -0.04
N LEU A 300 9.32 -5.42 -0.44
CA LEU A 300 8.06 -4.90 -0.97
C LEU A 300 7.17 -4.27 0.10
N GLY A 301 7.50 -4.42 1.39
CA GLY A 301 6.80 -3.81 2.52
C GLY A 301 5.79 -4.74 3.21
N VAL A 302 5.84 -6.05 2.94
CA VAL A 302 5.05 -7.02 3.70
C VAL A 302 5.60 -7.10 5.12
N LYS A 303 4.71 -6.98 6.11
CA LYS A 303 5.03 -7.04 7.53
C LYS A 303 4.85 -8.47 8.04
N PHE A 304 5.95 -9.17 8.29
CA PHE A 304 5.96 -10.40 9.08
C PHE A 304 7.08 -10.30 10.14
N PRO A 305 6.92 -10.98 11.28
CA PRO A 305 7.85 -10.90 12.42
C PRO A 305 9.15 -11.69 12.21
N ILE A 306 9.27 -12.42 11.10
CA ILE A 306 10.45 -13.21 10.77
C ILE A 306 11.53 -12.31 10.18
N ILE A 307 12.78 -12.59 10.56
CA ILE A 307 13.98 -12.05 9.90
C ILE A 307 14.52 -13.15 8.95
N PRO A 308 14.23 -13.12 7.64
CA PRO A 308 14.61 -14.19 6.71
C PRO A 308 16.13 -14.37 6.60
N SER A 309 16.90 -13.29 6.81
CA SER A 309 18.36 -13.30 6.76
C SER A 309 19.02 -14.19 7.83
N GLN A 310 18.28 -14.64 8.85
CA GLN A 310 18.76 -15.63 9.81
C GLN A 310 18.80 -17.06 9.22
N GLY A 311 18.14 -17.31 8.08
CA GLY A 311 18.14 -18.61 7.41
C GLY A 311 17.77 -19.75 8.37
N GLY A 312 18.59 -20.80 8.38
CA GLY A 312 18.42 -21.95 9.28
C GLY A 312 18.72 -21.72 10.77
N GLN A 313 19.15 -20.51 11.15
CA GLN A 313 19.30 -20.08 12.55
C GLN A 313 18.05 -19.36 13.06
N ASN A 314 17.03 -19.19 12.22
CA ASN A 314 15.78 -18.60 12.62
C ASN A 314 15.06 -19.54 13.62
N PRO A 315 14.60 -19.05 14.79
CA PRO A 315 13.97 -19.89 15.80
C PRO A 315 12.64 -20.51 15.33
N ASP A 316 12.00 -19.92 14.32
CA ASP A 316 10.76 -20.42 13.71
C ASP A 316 11.03 -21.35 12.52
N PHE A 317 12.31 -21.64 12.22
CA PHE A 317 12.70 -22.58 11.18
C PHE A 317 12.87 -24.00 11.73
N GLU A 318 12.04 -24.91 11.23
CA GLU A 318 12.08 -26.33 11.57
C GLU A 318 12.70 -27.12 10.42
N ARG A 319 13.96 -27.55 10.58
CA ARG A 319 14.81 -28.16 9.55
C ARG A 319 14.22 -29.32 8.72
N ILE A 320 13.12 -29.94 9.12
CA ILE A 320 12.49 -31.05 8.37
C ILE A 320 11.16 -30.60 7.72
N LEU A 321 10.54 -29.58 8.32
CA LEU A 321 9.18 -29.18 8.05
C LEU A 321 9.13 -27.89 7.22
N GLY A 322 9.98 -26.90 7.51
CA GLY A 322 10.00 -25.61 6.84
C GLY A 322 10.09 -24.47 7.84
N ILE A 323 9.20 -23.49 7.74
CA ILE A 323 9.17 -22.28 8.58
C ILE A 323 7.80 -22.09 9.21
N ARG A 324 7.72 -21.36 10.33
CA ARG A 324 6.46 -20.91 10.94
C ARG A 324 6.36 -19.39 10.84
N VAL A 325 5.20 -18.87 10.42
CA VAL A 325 4.99 -17.42 10.24
C VAL A 325 3.80 -16.95 11.08
N TYR A 326 4.07 -16.24 12.17
CA TYR A 326 3.01 -15.69 13.02
C TYR A 326 2.50 -14.36 12.46
N TRP A 327 1.21 -14.29 12.14
CA TRP A 327 0.61 -13.08 11.56
C TRP A 327 0.04 -12.14 12.62
N GLU A 328 -0.45 -12.70 13.72
CA GLU A 328 -1.14 -11.96 14.78
C GLU A 328 -0.24 -11.59 15.97
N THR A 329 1.00 -12.08 16.06
CA THR A 329 1.96 -11.51 17.05
C THR A 329 2.40 -10.10 16.65
N SER A 330 2.26 -9.75 15.37
CA SER A 330 2.49 -8.39 14.82
C SER A 330 1.30 -7.46 14.98
N TYR A 331 0.17 -7.98 15.46
CA TYR A 331 -1.09 -7.27 15.63
C TYR A 331 -1.74 -7.78 16.92
N GLU A 332 -1.63 -7.01 18.01
CA GLU A 332 -2.51 -7.23 19.17
C GLU A 332 -3.91 -7.48 18.63
N LYS A 333 -4.44 -8.69 18.89
CA LYS A 333 -5.64 -9.23 18.25
C LYS A 333 -6.66 -8.10 18.06
N PRO A 334 -7.25 -7.92 16.87
CA PRO A 334 -8.46 -7.11 16.74
C PRO A 334 -9.62 -7.64 17.62
N LEU A 335 -9.46 -8.83 18.21
CA LEU A 335 -10.52 -9.71 18.70
C LEU A 335 -10.32 -10.26 20.12
N SER A 336 -9.38 -9.76 20.91
CA SER A 336 -9.57 -9.87 22.36
C SER A 336 -10.40 -8.68 22.81
N HIS A 337 -11.51 -8.94 23.48
CA HIS A 337 -12.48 -8.02 24.12
C HIS A 337 -13.80 -7.88 23.34
N GLY A 338 -14.72 -8.77 23.71
CA GLY A 338 -16.08 -8.81 23.21
C GLY A 338 -16.80 -7.47 23.37
N VAL A 339 -17.41 -7.04 22.27
CA VAL A 339 -18.41 -5.97 22.28
C VAL A 339 -19.63 -6.51 23.00
N LYS A 340 -19.85 -6.09 24.24
CA LYS A 340 -21.18 -6.11 24.84
C LYS A 340 -22.03 -5.08 24.08
N MET A 341 -22.96 -5.55 23.27
CA MET A 341 -24.08 -4.70 22.86
C MET A 341 -24.99 -4.54 24.07
N THR A 342 -24.99 -3.35 24.68
CA THR A 342 -26.10 -2.93 25.53
C THR A 342 -27.28 -2.61 24.61
N SER A 343 -28.38 -3.31 24.86
CA SER A 343 -29.70 -3.21 24.23
C SER A 343 -30.26 -1.80 24.20
#